data_AF-A0A1A8L2K4-F1
#
_entry.id   AF-A0A1A8L2K4-F1
#
_cell.length_a   1.000
_cell.length_b   1.000
_cell.length_c   1.000
_cell.angle_alpha   90.00
_cell.angle_beta   90.00
_cell.angle_gamma   90.00
#
_symmetry.space_group_name_H-M   'P 1'
#
loop_
_entity.id
_entity.type
_entity.pdbx_description
1 polymer ?
#
loop_
_entity_poly.entity_id
_entity_poly.type
_entity_poly.pdbx_seq_one_letter_code
_entity_poly.pdbx_strand_id
1 'polypeptide(L)'
;FLEQLKVLLEDQDPSVRTKTCELLYLLTTRSLGRLFLISSSLLPPLWELLDDSSSSCRRNVYLVLTHLAELPAGADVLHTLTLASLAEAPSGRRVLLEQLPLLERRSQDQDQDIQRVAQTTIRVVTWTP
;
A
#
# COMPACT_ATOMS: atom_id res chain seq x y z
N PHE A 1 3.77 -1.52 21.14
CA PHE A 1 4.73 -2.05 20.15
C PHE A 1 4.51 -1.44 18.77
N LEU A 2 3.34 -1.60 18.13
CA LEU A 2 3.07 -1.01 16.80
C LEU A 2 3.28 0.51 16.74
N GLU A 3 2.75 1.25 17.72
CA GLU A 3 2.96 2.71 17.80
C GLU A 3 4.45 3.10 17.90
N GLN A 4 5.28 2.28 18.54
CA GLN A 4 6.72 2.55 18.61
C GLN A 4 7.36 2.34 17.24
N LEU A 5 6.99 1.27 16.51
CA LEU A 5 7.49 1.06 15.15
C LEU A 5 7.06 2.19 14.21
N LYS A 6 5.83 2.69 14.35
CA LYS A 6 5.36 3.86 13.58
C LYS A 6 6.23 5.09 13.81
N VAL A 7 6.52 5.42 15.08
CA VAL A 7 7.42 6.54 15.42
C VAL A 7 8.80 6.35 14.79
N LEU A 8 9.33 5.12 14.77
CA LEU A 8 10.64 4.83 14.17
C LEU A 8 10.65 4.87 12.63
N LEU A 9 9.50 4.68 11.97
CA LEU A 9 9.38 4.88 10.52
C LEU A 9 9.39 6.37 10.15
N GLU A 10 8.97 7.23 11.07
CA GLU A 10 8.90 8.69 10.89
C GLU A 10 10.12 9.42 11.50
N ASP A 11 11.13 8.69 11.96
CA ASP A 11 12.31 9.26 12.61
C ASP A 11 13.09 10.18 11.67
N GLN A 12 13.72 11.23 12.19
CA GLN A 12 14.50 12.17 11.37
C GLN A 12 15.81 11.54 10.86
N ASP A 13 16.40 10.61 11.62
CA ASP A 13 17.63 9.91 11.22
C ASP A 13 17.32 8.83 10.16
N PRO A 14 17.84 8.97 8.92
CA PRO A 14 17.63 7.96 7.88
C PRO A 14 18.15 6.57 8.26
N SER A 15 19.12 6.48 9.18
CA SER A 15 19.66 5.22 9.67
C SER A 15 18.63 4.46 10.52
N VAL A 16 17.87 5.18 11.36
CA VAL A 16 16.79 4.62 12.17
C VAL A 16 15.68 4.09 11.27
N ARG A 17 15.21 4.90 10.31
CA ARG A 17 14.19 4.48 9.33
C ARG A 17 14.65 3.27 8.52
N THR A 18 15.89 3.29 8.02
CA THR A 18 16.49 2.17 7.28
C THR A 18 16.49 0.90 8.11
N LYS A 19 16.89 0.97 9.39
CA LYS A 19 16.97 -0.19 10.27
C LYS A 19 15.59 -0.73 10.65
N THR A 20 14.61 0.15 10.84
CA THR A 20 13.21 -0.22 11.04
C THR A 20 12.65 -0.91 9.80
N CYS A 21 12.92 -0.39 8.60
CA CYS A 21 12.50 -1.04 7.35
C CYS A 21 13.20 -2.38 7.14
N GLU A 22 14.47 -2.51 7.52
CA GLU A 22 15.19 -3.79 7.47
C GLU A 22 14.55 -4.83 8.40
N LEU A 23 14.17 -4.43 9.61
CA LEU A 23 13.44 -5.29 10.55
C LEU A 23 12.10 -5.76 9.95
N LEU A 24 11.32 -4.84 9.37
CA LEU A 24 10.04 -5.18 8.73
C LEU A 24 10.25 -6.12 7.54
N TYR A 25 11.27 -5.88 6.72
CA TYR A 25 11.68 -6.78 5.64
C TYR A 25 11.94 -8.20 6.18
N LEU A 26 12.77 -8.34 7.23
CA LEU A 26 13.06 -9.63 7.83
C LEU A 26 11.80 -10.32 8.36
N LEU A 27 10.87 -9.58 8.97
CA LEU A 27 9.59 -10.14 9.43
C LEU A 27 8.75 -10.69 8.27
N THR A 28 8.69 -9.97 7.15
CA THR A 28 7.91 -10.40 5.97
C THR A 28 8.47 -11.63 5.25
N THR A 29 9.69 -12.08 5.56
CA THR A 29 10.19 -13.39 5.07
C THR A 29 9.38 -14.58 5.60
N ARG A 30 8.55 -14.36 6.63
CA ARG A 30 7.70 -15.37 7.26
C ARG A 30 6.24 -15.03 7.01
N SER A 31 5.41 -16.04 6.73
CA SER A 31 3.98 -15.85 6.48
C SER A 31 3.24 -15.12 7.61
N LEU A 32 3.57 -15.42 8.88
CA LEU A 32 2.98 -14.69 10.01
C LEU A 32 3.39 -13.21 10.05
N GLY A 33 4.63 -12.88 9.68
CA GLY A 33 5.08 -11.49 9.63
C GLY A 33 4.39 -10.70 8.51
N ARG A 34 4.12 -11.34 7.37
CA ARG A 34 3.31 -10.74 6.29
C ARG A 34 1.87 -10.47 6.74
N LEU A 35 1.22 -11.47 7.34
CA LEU A 35 -0.15 -11.32 7.85
C LEU A 35 -0.25 -10.26 8.94
N PHE A 36 0.73 -10.21 9.84
CA PHE A 36 0.85 -9.16 10.85
C PHE A 36 0.95 -7.78 10.20
N LEU A 37 1.81 -7.61 9.20
CA LEU A 37 2.00 -6.31 8.57
C LEU A 37 0.76 -5.86 7.78
N ILE A 38 0.11 -6.77 7.06
CA ILE A 38 -1.16 -6.52 6.33
C ILE A 38 -2.27 -6.04 7.27
N SER A 39 -2.34 -6.61 8.47
CA SER A 39 -3.35 -6.25 9.48
C SER A 39 -2.95 -5.08 10.38
N SER A 40 -1.77 -4.48 10.15
CA SER A 40 -1.25 -3.37 10.96
C SER A 40 -1.51 -2.01 10.33
N SER A 41 -1.38 -0.96 11.13
CA SER A 41 -1.40 0.44 10.69
C SER A 41 -0.05 0.94 10.13
N LEU A 42 0.92 0.05 9.91
CA LEU A 42 2.27 0.43 9.50
C LEU A 42 2.41 0.62 7.98
N LEU A 43 1.44 0.17 7.17
CA LEU A 43 1.55 0.25 5.71
C LEU A 43 1.54 1.67 5.15
N PRO A 44 0.65 2.59 5.58
CA PRO A 44 0.73 3.98 5.13
C PRO A 44 2.07 4.67 5.43
N PRO A 45 2.59 4.69 6.68
CA PRO A 45 3.90 5.32 6.93
C PRO A 45 5.05 4.61 6.20
N LEU A 46 4.95 3.29 5.99
CA LEU A 46 5.94 2.56 5.18
C LEU A 46 5.87 2.95 3.70
N TRP A 47 4.68 3.23 3.18
CA TRP A 47 4.46 3.65 1.80
C TRP A 47 5.08 5.02 1.51
N GLU A 48 4.98 5.97 2.44
CA GLU A 48 5.63 7.29 2.32
C GLU A 48 7.16 7.19 2.18
N LEU A 49 7.76 6.12 2.72
CA LEU A 49 9.21 5.88 2.63
C LEU A 49 9.64 5.36 1.24
N LEU A 50 8.73 5.21 0.28
CA LEU A 50 9.09 4.97 -1.13
C LEU A 50 9.89 6.13 -1.72
N ASP A 51 9.69 7.36 -1.23
CA ASP A 51 10.44 8.56 -1.63
C ASP A 51 11.52 8.97 -0.61
N ASP A 52 11.88 8.07 0.32
CA ASP A 52 12.86 8.35 1.37
C ASP A 52 14.23 8.77 0.81
N SER A 53 14.95 9.65 1.51
CA SER A 53 16.27 10.12 1.08
C SER A 53 17.34 9.00 1.02
N SER A 54 17.23 7.98 1.86
CA SER A 54 18.12 6.82 1.90
C SER A 54 17.70 5.76 0.86
N SER A 55 18.59 5.47 -0.09
CA SER A 55 18.37 4.39 -1.06
C SER A 55 18.22 3.01 -0.41
N SER A 56 18.92 2.78 0.70
CA SER A 56 18.79 1.56 1.50
C SER A 56 17.41 1.44 2.15
N CYS A 57 16.85 2.55 2.63
CA CYS A 57 15.50 2.60 3.19
C CYS A 57 14.48 2.24 2.09
N ARG A 58 14.52 2.96 0.96
CA ARG A 58 13.65 2.67 -0.20
C ARG A 58 13.73 1.22 -0.64
N ARG A 59 14.95 0.66 -0.75
CA ARG A 59 15.16 -0.75 -1.11
C ARG A 59 14.45 -1.70 -0.15
N ASN A 60 14.56 -1.47 1.16
CA ASN A 60 13.89 -2.32 2.15
C ASN A 60 12.37 -2.22 2.05
N VAL A 61 11.84 -1.02 1.81
CA VAL A 61 10.40 -0.82 1.55
C VAL A 61 9.97 -1.66 0.34
N TYR A 62 10.63 -1.54 -0.80
CA TYR A 62 10.30 -2.35 -1.99
C TYR A 62 10.36 -3.85 -1.73
N LEU A 63 11.32 -4.34 -0.95
CA LEU A 63 11.40 -5.76 -0.57
C LEU A 63 10.22 -6.18 0.30
N VAL A 64 9.82 -5.35 1.27
CA VAL A 64 8.61 -5.59 2.08
C VAL A 64 7.38 -5.70 1.19
N LEU A 65 7.14 -4.69 0.33
CA LEU A 65 5.96 -4.69 -0.55
C LEU A 65 5.97 -5.89 -1.51
N THR A 66 7.14 -6.29 -2.02
CA THR A 66 7.29 -7.49 -2.86
C THR A 66 6.84 -8.74 -2.11
N HIS A 67 7.28 -8.93 -0.87
CA HIS A 67 6.85 -10.08 -0.06
C HIS A 67 5.36 -10.06 0.27
N LEU A 68 4.76 -8.87 0.45
CA LEU A 68 3.31 -8.77 0.68
C LEU A 68 2.52 -9.14 -0.57
N ALA A 69 2.97 -8.72 -1.75
CA ALA A 69 2.31 -9.01 -3.02
C ALA A 69 2.23 -10.51 -3.34
N GLU A 70 3.09 -11.34 -2.75
CA GLU A 70 3.02 -12.81 -2.85
C GLU A 70 1.78 -13.42 -2.19
N LEU A 71 1.09 -12.67 -1.32
CA LEU A 71 -0.17 -13.08 -0.70
C LEU A 71 -1.34 -12.36 -1.36
N PRO A 72 -2.47 -13.04 -1.66
CA PRO A 72 -3.65 -12.40 -2.23
C PRO A 72 -4.12 -11.18 -1.42
N ALA A 73 -4.22 -11.32 -0.10
CA ALA A 73 -4.60 -10.22 0.79
C ALA A 73 -3.59 -9.06 0.79
N GLY A 74 -2.30 -9.34 0.56
CA GLY A 74 -1.29 -8.29 0.45
C GLY A 74 -1.37 -7.56 -0.88
N ALA A 75 -1.59 -8.29 -1.99
CA ALA A 75 -1.83 -7.70 -3.29
C ALA A 75 -3.05 -6.76 -3.30
N ASP A 76 -4.14 -7.15 -2.64
CA ASP A 76 -5.36 -6.32 -2.51
C ASP A 76 -5.09 -5.00 -1.77
N VAL A 77 -4.33 -5.05 -0.67
CA VAL A 77 -3.98 -3.84 0.09
C VAL A 77 -3.05 -2.93 -0.71
N LEU A 78 -2.04 -3.50 -1.39
CA LEU A 78 -1.13 -2.72 -2.24
C LEU A 78 -1.87 -2.07 -3.42
N HIS A 79 -2.83 -2.78 -4.01
CA HIS A 79 -3.69 -2.23 -5.05
C HIS A 79 -4.47 -1.01 -4.53
N THR A 80 -5.05 -1.13 -3.34
CA THR A 80 -5.79 -0.05 -2.69
C THR A 80 -4.90 1.17 -2.40
N LEU A 81 -3.70 0.96 -1.85
CA LEU A 81 -2.74 2.05 -1.56
C LEU A 81 -2.25 2.75 -2.83
N THR A 82 -1.97 1.99 -3.88
CA THR A 82 -1.54 2.54 -5.16
C THR A 82 -2.63 3.41 -5.78
N LEU A 83 -3.88 2.94 -5.74
CA LEU A 83 -5.03 3.72 -6.21
C LEU A 83 -5.26 4.98 -5.39
N ALA A 84 -5.14 4.89 -4.06
CA ALA A 84 -5.28 6.04 -3.17
C ALA A 84 -4.22 7.11 -3.51
N SER A 85 -2.95 6.70 -3.63
CA SER A 85 -1.84 7.60 -4.00
C SER A 85 -2.07 8.26 -5.36
N LEU A 86 -2.56 7.50 -6.34
CA LEU A 86 -2.88 8.04 -7.66
C LEU A 86 -4.09 8.99 -7.62
N ALA A 87 -5.08 8.72 -6.75
CA ALA A 87 -6.25 9.57 -6.57
C ALA A 87 -5.94 10.88 -5.79
N GLU A 88 -4.88 10.91 -5.00
CA GLU A 88 -4.42 12.14 -4.32
C GLU A 88 -3.72 13.10 -5.29
N ALA A 89 -3.00 12.59 -6.28
CA ALA A 89 -2.38 13.40 -7.32
C ALA A 89 -3.44 13.96 -8.30
N PRO A 90 -3.48 15.28 -8.60
CA PRO A 90 -4.48 15.85 -9.51
C PRO A 90 -4.49 15.23 -10.91
N SER A 91 -3.31 14.93 -11.44
CA SER A 91 -3.14 14.26 -12.73
C SER A 91 -3.62 12.81 -12.68
N GLY A 92 -3.32 12.09 -11.59
CA GLY A 92 -3.75 10.71 -11.39
C GLY A 92 -5.25 10.58 -11.19
N ARG A 93 -5.85 11.47 -10.38
CA ARG A 93 -7.30 11.56 -10.19
C ARG A 93 -8.03 11.76 -11.51
N ARG A 94 -7.54 12.65 -12.39
CA ARG A 94 -8.13 12.86 -13.71
C ARG A 94 -8.15 11.57 -14.53
N VAL A 95 -7.02 10.87 -14.61
CA VAL A 95 -6.92 9.59 -15.35
C VAL A 95 -7.88 8.54 -14.75
N LEU A 96 -7.98 8.46 -13.42
CA LEU A 96 -8.86 7.52 -12.74
C LEU A 96 -10.35 7.84 -12.98
N LEU A 97 -10.74 9.11 -12.96
CA LEU A 97 -12.11 9.55 -13.24
C LEU A 97 -12.52 9.27 -14.71
N GLU A 98 -11.59 9.38 -15.66
CA GLU A 98 -11.83 8.99 -17.06
C GLU A 98 -12.20 7.50 -17.19
N GLN A 99 -11.76 6.63 -16.27
CA GLN A 99 -12.07 5.20 -16.27
C GLN A 99 -13.37 4.85 -15.52
N LEU A 100 -14.02 5.82 -14.84
CA LEU A 100 -15.17 5.56 -13.97
C LEU A 100 -16.34 4.84 -14.68
N PRO A 101 -16.76 5.22 -15.90
CA PRO A 101 -17.86 4.53 -16.59
C PRO A 101 -17.54 3.07 -16.93
N LEU A 102 -16.26 2.74 -17.15
CA LEU A 102 -15.84 1.36 -17.36
C LEU A 102 -15.90 0.57 -16.05
N LEU A 103 -15.42 1.16 -14.95
CA LEU A 103 -15.45 0.55 -13.62
C LEU A 103 -16.89 0.33 -13.14
N GLU A 104 -17.80 1.27 -13.36
CA GLU A 104 -19.23 1.13 -13.03
C GLU A 104 -19.86 -0.08 -13.75
N ARG A 105 -19.54 -0.29 -15.03
CA ARG A 105 -19.97 -1.49 -15.75
C ARG A 105 -19.38 -2.77 -15.15
N ARG A 106 -18.09 -2.76 -14.76
CA ARG A 106 -17.42 -3.90 -14.13
C ARG A 106 -17.90 -4.18 -12.70
N SER A 107 -18.52 -3.21 -12.03
CA SER A 107 -19.13 -3.40 -10.72
C SER A 107 -20.37 -4.31 -10.75
N GLN A 108 -20.88 -4.62 -11.94
CA GLN A 108 -22.02 -5.51 -12.20
C GLN A 108 -21.60 -6.79 -12.94
N ASP A 109 -20.29 -7.08 -12.99
CA ASP A 109 -19.76 -8.28 -13.64
C ASP A 109 -20.26 -9.56 -12.94
N GLN A 110 -20.36 -10.66 -13.69
CA GLN A 110 -20.78 -11.96 -13.15
C GLN A 110 -19.68 -12.58 -12.28
N ASP A 111 -18.42 -12.27 -12.60
CA ASP A 111 -17.28 -12.67 -11.81
C ASP A 111 -17.22 -11.83 -10.51
N GLN A 112 -17.35 -12.51 -9.37
CA GLN A 112 -17.38 -11.88 -8.06
C GLN A 112 -16.07 -11.16 -7.71
N ASP A 113 -14.93 -11.64 -8.21
CA ASP A 113 -13.64 -11.01 -7.97
C ASP A 113 -13.53 -9.70 -8.76
N ILE A 114 -13.91 -9.73 -10.05
CA ILE A 114 -13.96 -8.52 -10.89
C ILE A 114 -14.94 -7.49 -10.29
N GLN A 115 -16.13 -7.94 -9.90
CA GLN A 115 -17.13 -7.09 -9.25
C GLN A 115 -16.57 -6.43 -7.98
N ARG A 116 -15.96 -7.21 -7.08
CA ARG A 116 -15.43 -6.72 -5.80
C ARG A 116 -14.29 -5.72 -6.00
N VAL A 117 -13.37 -6.02 -6.91
CA VAL A 117 -12.24 -5.14 -7.23
C VAL A 117 -12.78 -3.84 -7.82
N ALA A 118 -13.69 -3.89 -8.80
CA ALA A 118 -14.28 -2.70 -9.40
C ALA A 118 -15.00 -1.80 -8.37
N GLN A 119 -15.79 -2.39 -7.46
CA GLN A 119 -16.46 -1.65 -6.39
C GLN A 119 -15.47 -0.99 -5.42
N THR A 120 -14.40 -1.70 -5.06
CA THR A 120 -13.35 -1.17 -4.18
C THR A 120 -12.63 0.00 -4.86
N THR A 121 -12.26 -0.16 -6.13
CA THR A 121 -11.63 0.88 -6.94
C THR A 121 -12.51 2.12 -7.05
N ILE A 122 -13.81 1.97 -7.37
CA ILE A 122 -14.75 3.11 -7.43
C ILE A 122 -14.77 3.85 -6.10
N ARG A 123 -14.88 3.13 -4.97
CA ARG A 123 -14.92 3.74 -3.64
C ARG A 123 -13.67 4.56 -3.33
N VAL A 124 -12.49 4.07 -3.70
CA VAL A 124 -11.22 4.78 -3.49
C VAL A 124 -11.12 6.01 -4.40
N VAL A 125 -11.44 5.86 -5.68
CA VAL A 125 -11.31 6.93 -6.69
C VAL A 125 -12.27 8.09 -6.45
N THR A 126 -13.50 7.78 -6.04
CA THR A 126 -14.57 8.78 -5.86
C THR A 126 -14.56 9.46 -4.49
N TRP A 127 -13.72 8.99 -3.56
CA TRP A 127 -13.63 9.59 -2.24
C TRP A 127 -13.10 11.03 -2.30
N THR A 128 -13.72 11.88 -1.49
CA THR A 128 -13.35 13.29 -1.26
C THR A 128 -13.21 13.49 0.25
N PRO A 129 -12.08 14.07 0.74
CA PRO A 129 -11.87 14.38 2.15
C PRO A 129 -12.86 15.41 2.72
#